data_AF-A0A928JNK0-F1
#
_entry.id   AF-A0A928JNK0-F1
#
_cell.length_a   1.000
_cell.length_b   1.000
_cell.length_c   1.000
_cell.angle_alpha   90.00
_cell.angle_beta   90.00
_cell.angle_gamma   90.00
#
_symmetry.space_group_name_H-M   'P 1'
#
loop_
_entity.id
_entity.type
_entity.pdbx_description
1 polymer ?
#
loop_
_entity_poly.entity_id
_entity_poly.type
_entity_poly.pdbx_seq_one_letter_code
_entity_poly.pdbx_strand_id
1 'polypeptide(L)'
;MKRTKKILSLLLALVLVVSAVASLTVSAAGDTVYVRVPSSYGTPNCYMWNSSSDQDVAWPGTAMTALGDGVYSYTPSKSFANVIFNNGSAQTADLVYPGANQLYDLETGTWEVYDPGKAEPSITLSKKDGASFKTETLTVTITTQNADSAYYTVDGGSQQSFTGSVDVTLGASTAIGSTVTLYVSATNDNGTVTASATYTKKEAGSAGGNGSDGSTAPALGGYYATNPNGQVGKQASITIDGSISDWDSSMLIAQGVANDDPRVYRPSSMHEIAIDDYALYAAWDNTNLYLMWEVANVQDAIAPMDNFPLTQGNLWIYNLPVFMYFSIDPSIEGDGTVTSGATVWDSGITLDANIDTVVAFSTNGSNGPFVYKADDDGKIVYNETRHSNIKLEWGNSTISQELWGIDEGYGHYNNRTPDDTLADSATWIDF
;
A
#
# COMPACT_ATOMS: atom_id res chain seq x y z
N MET A 1 38.73 38.32 41.55
CA MET A 1 39.53 38.61 40.33
C MET A 1 40.33 37.36 39.97
N LYS A 2 40.15 36.81 38.74
CA LYS A 2 40.89 35.69 38.07
C LYS A 2 40.72 34.26 38.65
N ARG A 3 39.92 33.37 38.00
CA ARG A 3 40.27 32.27 37.04
C ARG A 3 41.21 31.20 37.67
N THR A 4 40.96 29.88 37.63
CA THR A 4 41.05 28.98 36.45
C THR A 4 40.59 27.53 36.77
N LYS A 5 40.24 26.78 35.71
CA LYS A 5 39.63 25.43 35.61
C LYS A 5 40.57 24.22 35.80
N LYS A 6 39.96 23.10 36.26
CA LYS A 6 40.03 21.67 35.85
C LYS A 6 41.36 20.88 35.79
N ILE A 7 41.41 19.74 36.48
CA ILE A 7 42.31 18.57 36.29
C ILE A 7 41.49 17.27 36.52
N LEU A 8 41.95 16.16 35.92
CA LEU A 8 41.82 14.72 36.29
C LEU A 8 40.85 13.89 35.40
N SER A 9 41.13 12.67 34.87
CA SER A 9 42.28 11.75 34.74
C SER A 9 41.83 10.43 34.04
N LEU A 10 42.79 9.51 33.81
CA LEU A 10 42.78 8.07 33.40
C LEU A 10 42.96 7.81 31.88
N LEU A 11 44.04 7.22 31.34
CA LEU A 11 45.00 6.17 31.78
C LEU A 11 44.36 4.80 32.04
N LEU A 12 44.39 3.87 31.06
CA LEU A 12 45.16 2.61 31.13
C LEU A 12 45.05 1.81 29.82
N ALA A 13 46.19 1.29 29.37
CA ALA A 13 46.34 0.39 28.22
C ALA A 13 46.34 -1.09 28.64
N LEU A 14 46.05 -1.95 27.65
CA LEU A 14 46.63 -3.28 27.42
C LEU A 14 45.97 -4.52 28.07
N VAL A 15 45.09 -5.17 27.30
CA VAL A 15 44.99 -6.64 27.22
C VAL A 15 44.95 -7.04 25.74
N LEU A 16 46.06 -7.60 25.25
CA LEU A 16 46.22 -8.47 24.07
C LEU A 16 45.64 -9.86 24.45
N VAL A 17 44.94 -10.68 23.66
CA VAL A 17 45.12 -11.15 22.28
C VAL A 17 43.78 -11.70 21.76
N VAL A 18 43.34 -11.30 20.56
CA VAL A 18 42.38 -12.05 19.73
C VAL A 18 43.18 -12.73 18.63
N SER A 19 43.11 -14.06 18.58
CA SER A 19 43.64 -14.87 17.49
C SER A 19 42.55 -15.02 16.43
N ALA A 20 42.66 -14.24 15.35
CA ALA A 20 41.96 -14.53 14.10
C ALA A 20 42.95 -14.28 12.96
N VAL A 21 43.48 -15.37 12.40
CA VAL A 21 44.26 -15.34 11.17
C VAL A 21 43.27 -15.09 10.04
N ALA A 22 43.11 -13.84 9.65
CA ALA A 22 42.51 -13.48 8.38
C ALA A 22 43.60 -13.60 7.30
N SER A 23 43.37 -14.49 6.35
CA SER A 23 44.19 -14.64 5.15
C SER A 23 44.33 -13.31 4.44
N LEU A 24 45.55 -12.76 4.42
CA LEU A 24 45.89 -11.58 3.62
C LEU A 24 45.94 -11.99 2.15
N THR A 25 45.00 -11.50 1.35
CA THR A 25 45.28 -11.25 -0.06
C THR A 25 46.27 -10.09 -0.12
N VAL A 26 47.38 -10.31 -0.82
CA VAL A 26 48.34 -9.25 -1.16
C VAL A 26 47.61 -8.22 -2.02
N SER A 27 47.47 -6.98 -1.54
CA SER A 27 47.34 -5.82 -2.42
C SER A 27 48.75 -5.33 -2.75
N ALA A 28 49.06 -5.26 -4.04
CA ALA A 28 50.31 -4.71 -4.57
C ALA A 28 49.97 -3.58 -5.56
N ALA A 29 50.84 -2.56 -5.61
CA ALA A 29 50.72 -1.28 -6.35
C ALA A 29 49.89 -0.20 -5.63
N GLY A 30 50.36 1.05 -5.73
CA GLY A 30 50.01 2.15 -4.83
C GLY A 30 48.55 2.57 -4.93
N ASP A 31 47.90 2.70 -3.78
CA ASP A 31 46.77 3.56 -3.46
C ASP A 31 46.16 4.39 -4.62
N THR A 32 44.93 4.02 -5.02
CA THR A 32 44.17 4.59 -6.15
C THR A 32 43.84 6.07 -5.98
N VAL A 33 43.98 6.83 -7.07
CA VAL A 33 43.56 8.23 -7.20
C VAL A 33 42.31 8.34 -8.07
N TYR A 34 41.44 9.30 -7.73
CA TYR A 34 40.18 9.54 -8.42
C TYR A 34 40.12 10.96 -8.97
N VAL A 35 39.31 11.13 -10.02
CA VAL A 35 39.05 12.44 -10.61
C VAL A 35 37.58 12.53 -11.05
N ARG A 36 36.90 13.63 -10.72
CA ARG A 36 35.58 13.98 -11.27
C ARG A 36 35.76 15.02 -12.36
N VAL A 37 35.19 14.75 -13.54
CA VAL A 37 35.30 15.62 -14.71
C VAL A 37 33.91 16.07 -15.18
N PRO A 38 33.77 17.30 -15.73
CA PRO A 38 32.53 17.72 -16.35
C PRO A 38 32.21 16.85 -17.58
N SER A 39 30.93 16.72 -17.92
CA SER A 39 30.45 15.84 -19.00
C SER A 39 31.08 16.11 -20.37
N SER A 40 31.57 17.33 -20.61
CA SER A 40 32.25 17.74 -21.84
C SER A 40 33.75 17.42 -21.88
N TYR A 41 34.36 16.96 -20.77
CA TYR A 41 35.81 16.78 -20.66
C TYR A 41 36.34 15.55 -21.40
N GLY A 42 35.49 14.54 -21.61
CA GLY A 42 35.90 13.23 -22.14
C GLY A 42 36.73 12.42 -21.13
N THR A 43 37.29 11.29 -21.59
CA THR A 43 38.09 10.39 -20.73
C THR A 43 39.43 11.04 -20.33
N PRO A 44 39.69 11.27 -19.03
CA PRO A 44 40.96 11.82 -18.58
C PRO A 44 42.08 10.76 -18.59
N ASN A 45 43.32 11.22 -18.77
CA ASN A 45 44.55 10.52 -18.49
C ASN A 45 45.11 10.99 -17.14
N CYS A 46 45.72 10.08 -16.39
CA CYS A 46 46.48 10.39 -15.17
C CYS A 46 47.99 10.27 -15.45
N TYR A 47 48.74 11.33 -15.14
CA TYR A 47 50.20 11.36 -15.20
C TYR A 47 50.76 11.68 -13.81
N MET A 48 51.59 10.79 -13.25
CA MET A 48 52.15 10.92 -11.90
C MET A 48 53.67 10.80 -11.88
N TRP A 49 54.35 11.58 -11.02
CA TRP A 49 55.82 11.61 -10.93
C TRP A 49 56.36 12.07 -9.56
N ASN A 50 57.60 11.67 -9.29
CA ASN A 50 58.44 12.21 -8.19
C ASN A 50 59.54 13.14 -8.71
N SER A 51 60.06 12.86 -9.92
CA SER A 51 61.10 13.66 -10.59
C SER A 51 61.08 13.41 -12.10
N SER A 52 61.89 14.13 -12.87
CA SER A 52 61.98 13.99 -14.34
C SER A 52 62.52 12.64 -14.83
N SER A 53 63.02 11.78 -13.94
CA SER A 53 63.45 10.41 -14.27
C SER A 53 62.66 9.35 -13.48
N ASP A 54 61.66 9.76 -12.72
CA ASP A 54 60.84 8.88 -11.89
C ASP A 54 59.35 9.19 -12.08
N GLN A 55 58.81 8.71 -13.19
CA GLN A 55 57.40 8.76 -13.56
C GLN A 55 56.78 7.38 -13.52
N ASP A 56 55.46 7.33 -13.37
CA ASP A 56 54.71 6.07 -13.51
C ASP A 56 54.76 5.56 -14.97
N VAL A 57 54.37 6.45 -15.89
CA VAL A 57 54.43 6.23 -17.33
C VAL A 57 54.83 7.54 -18.03
N ALA A 58 55.27 7.46 -19.28
CA ALA A 58 55.59 8.65 -20.07
C ALA A 58 54.36 9.55 -20.28
N TRP A 59 54.58 10.84 -20.42
CA TRP A 59 53.55 11.80 -20.84
C TRP A 59 52.84 11.32 -22.13
N PRO A 60 51.49 11.39 -22.24
CA PRO A 60 50.53 12.10 -21.40
C PRO A 60 49.93 11.31 -20.24
N GLY A 61 50.53 10.20 -19.81
CA GLY A 61 49.95 9.36 -18.76
C GLY A 61 49.14 8.20 -19.32
N THR A 62 48.32 7.57 -18.47
CA THR A 62 47.43 6.47 -18.82
C THR A 62 45.97 6.91 -18.72
N ALA A 63 45.15 6.51 -19.70
CA ALA A 63 43.71 6.73 -19.67
C ALA A 63 43.09 6.07 -18.42
N MET A 64 42.28 6.84 -17.70
CA MET A 64 41.65 6.40 -16.44
C MET A 64 40.41 5.55 -16.70
N THR A 65 40.04 4.72 -15.72
CA THR A 65 38.86 3.83 -15.80
C THR A 65 37.62 4.54 -15.30
N ALA A 66 36.52 4.52 -16.06
CA ALA A 66 35.26 5.13 -15.64
C ALA A 66 34.56 4.31 -14.54
N LEU A 67 34.02 4.99 -13.52
CA LEU A 67 33.24 4.38 -12.44
C LEU A 67 31.74 4.72 -12.49
N GLY A 68 31.36 5.82 -13.17
CA GLY A 68 30.00 6.37 -13.18
C GLY A 68 30.00 7.84 -12.74
N ASP A 69 28.93 8.58 -13.04
CA ASP A 69 28.70 9.96 -12.58
C ASP A 69 29.88 10.93 -12.78
N GLY A 70 30.62 10.77 -13.89
CA GLY A 70 31.77 11.60 -14.23
C GLY A 70 33.05 11.31 -13.43
N VAL A 71 33.07 10.26 -12.60
CA VAL A 71 34.23 9.84 -11.80
C VAL A 71 35.06 8.78 -12.51
N TYR A 72 36.38 8.97 -12.51
CA TYR A 72 37.37 8.08 -13.09
C TYR A 72 38.46 7.71 -12.07
N SER A 73 39.06 6.53 -12.20
CA SER A 73 40.09 6.01 -11.30
C SER A 73 41.39 5.60 -12.01
N TYR A 74 42.51 5.73 -11.28
CA TYR A 74 43.81 5.23 -11.68
C TYR A 74 44.58 4.68 -10.48
N THR A 75 45.13 3.47 -10.62
CA THR A 75 45.98 2.84 -9.61
C THR A 75 47.43 2.90 -10.07
N PRO A 76 48.27 3.78 -9.48
CA PRO A 76 49.66 3.90 -9.89
C PRO A 76 50.51 2.68 -9.52
N SER A 77 51.61 2.45 -10.23
CA SER A 77 52.49 1.29 -9.97
C SER A 77 53.18 1.33 -8.59
N LYS A 78 53.27 2.51 -7.98
CA LYS A 78 53.86 2.82 -6.67
C LYS A 78 53.41 4.21 -6.19
N SER A 79 53.93 4.70 -5.07
CA SER A 79 53.64 6.05 -4.57
C SER A 79 54.38 7.15 -5.36
N PHE A 80 53.66 8.23 -5.68
CA PHE A 80 54.18 9.42 -6.34
C PHE A 80 53.82 10.69 -5.57
N ALA A 81 54.59 11.76 -5.73
CA ALA A 81 54.38 13.03 -5.03
C ALA A 81 53.47 13.99 -5.80
N ASN A 82 53.39 13.87 -7.12
CA ASN A 82 52.68 14.82 -7.98
C ASN A 82 51.78 14.11 -9.00
N VAL A 83 50.73 14.79 -9.43
CA VAL A 83 49.75 14.32 -10.42
C VAL A 83 49.28 15.44 -11.36
N ILE A 84 49.03 15.09 -12.62
CA ILE A 84 48.30 15.91 -13.61
C ILE A 84 47.17 15.05 -14.20
N PHE A 85 45.99 15.65 -14.30
CA PHE A 85 44.88 15.11 -15.09
C PHE A 85 44.78 15.88 -16.41
N ASN A 86 44.73 15.17 -17.54
CA ASN A 86 44.65 15.78 -18.87
C ASN A 86 43.75 14.98 -19.81
N ASN A 87 43.23 15.57 -20.87
CA ASN A 87 42.49 14.87 -21.93
C ASN A 87 43.19 14.98 -23.30
N GLY A 88 44.50 15.25 -23.31
CA GLY A 88 45.30 15.54 -24.51
C GLY A 88 45.11 16.94 -25.11
N SER A 89 44.05 17.67 -24.74
CA SER A 89 43.79 19.05 -25.18
C SER A 89 43.88 20.08 -24.04
N ALA A 90 43.40 19.71 -22.86
CA ALA A 90 43.44 20.48 -21.61
C ALA A 90 44.12 19.66 -20.50
N GLN A 91 44.65 20.35 -19.49
CA GLN A 91 45.30 19.74 -18.33
C GLN A 91 45.18 20.62 -17.08
N THR A 92 45.32 20.00 -15.90
CA THR A 92 45.53 20.72 -14.64
C THR A 92 46.93 21.34 -14.56
N ALA A 93 47.16 22.21 -13.58
CA ALA A 93 48.51 22.54 -13.15
C ALA A 93 49.18 21.32 -12.47
N ASP A 94 50.45 21.45 -12.09
CA ASP A 94 51.15 20.45 -11.28
C ASP A 94 50.51 20.39 -9.89
N LEU A 95 49.79 19.30 -9.60
CA LEU A 95 49.15 19.08 -8.31
C LEU A 95 50.03 18.21 -7.42
N VAL A 96 50.09 18.55 -6.13
CA VAL A 96 50.65 17.64 -5.11
C VAL A 96 49.62 16.53 -4.86
N TYR A 97 50.04 15.26 -4.97
CA TYR A 97 49.17 14.12 -4.70
C TYR A 97 49.00 13.93 -3.18
N PRO A 98 47.79 14.10 -2.62
CA PRO A 98 47.57 14.00 -1.17
C PRO A 98 47.64 12.57 -0.61
N GLY A 99 47.64 11.54 -1.46
CA GLY A 99 47.65 10.13 -1.09
C GLY A 99 46.35 9.40 -1.48
N ALA A 100 46.23 8.15 -1.01
CA ALA A 100 45.14 7.23 -1.34
C ALA A 100 43.75 7.81 -1.17
N ASN A 101 42.80 7.32 -1.98
CA ASN A 101 41.37 7.54 -1.75
C ASN A 101 41.02 9.03 -1.74
N GLN A 102 41.65 9.77 -2.65
CA GLN A 102 41.43 11.20 -2.84
C GLN A 102 40.88 11.42 -4.25
N LEU A 103 39.78 12.16 -4.33
CA LEU A 103 39.14 12.59 -5.57
C LEU A 103 39.46 14.06 -5.80
N TYR A 104 39.99 14.37 -6.99
CA TYR A 104 40.15 15.74 -7.45
C TYR A 104 38.98 16.13 -8.37
N ASP A 105 38.28 17.20 -8.04
CA ASP A 105 37.17 17.71 -8.84
C ASP A 105 37.66 18.82 -9.78
N LEU A 106 37.54 18.63 -11.10
CA LEU A 106 38.07 19.56 -12.10
C LEU A 106 37.31 20.88 -12.18
N GLU A 107 36.04 20.91 -11.79
CA GLU A 107 35.23 22.13 -11.85
C GLU A 107 35.55 23.05 -10.68
N THR A 108 35.76 22.47 -9.50
CA THR A 108 36.05 23.22 -8.27
C THR A 108 37.55 23.42 -8.01
N GLY A 109 38.40 22.53 -8.55
CA GLY A 109 39.84 22.54 -8.35
C GLY A 109 40.28 22.09 -6.95
N THR A 110 39.48 21.26 -6.28
CA THR A 110 39.73 20.82 -4.89
C THR A 110 39.83 19.31 -4.75
N TRP A 111 40.51 18.86 -3.68
CA TRP A 111 40.60 17.46 -3.28
C TRP A 111 39.57 17.13 -2.19
N GLU A 112 38.94 15.96 -2.29
CA GLU A 112 38.08 15.36 -1.27
C GLU A 112 38.44 13.89 -1.01
N VAL A 113 38.13 13.37 0.17
CA VAL A 113 38.27 11.93 0.46
C VAL A 113 37.20 11.17 -0.33
N TYR A 114 37.56 10.05 -0.95
CA TYR A 114 36.64 9.24 -1.77
C TYR A 114 36.86 7.74 -1.53
N ASP A 115 35.81 7.05 -1.09
CA ASP A 115 35.81 5.59 -0.88
C ASP A 115 34.83 4.93 -1.87
N PRO A 116 35.31 4.28 -2.95
CA PRO A 116 34.45 3.63 -3.95
C PRO A 116 33.72 2.39 -3.40
N GLY A 117 34.07 1.89 -2.20
CA GLY A 117 33.42 0.76 -1.55
C GLY A 117 32.20 1.14 -0.71
N LYS A 118 31.98 2.45 -0.46
CA LYS A 118 30.87 2.96 0.35
C LYS A 118 29.80 3.55 -0.59
N ALA A 119 28.60 2.97 -0.61
CA ALA A 119 27.52 3.46 -1.47
C ALA A 119 27.04 4.86 -1.03
N GLU A 120 26.50 5.65 -1.97
CA GLU A 120 25.82 6.92 -1.67
C GLU A 120 24.74 6.72 -0.60
N PRO A 121 24.48 7.75 0.24
CA PRO A 121 23.40 7.67 1.18
C PRO A 121 22.06 7.59 0.43
N SER A 122 21.08 6.87 0.98
CA SER A 122 19.73 6.81 0.44
C SER A 122 18.69 7.06 1.53
N ILE A 123 17.52 7.57 1.12
CA ILE A 123 16.38 7.87 2.01
C ILE A 123 15.14 7.16 1.47
N THR A 124 14.41 6.48 2.36
CA THR A 124 13.09 5.91 2.11
C THR A 124 12.10 6.40 3.15
N LEU A 125 10.90 6.77 2.72
CA LEU A 125 9.78 7.15 3.60
C LEU A 125 8.72 6.04 3.55
N SER A 126 8.13 5.68 4.70
CA SER A 126 7.04 4.68 4.74
C SER A 126 5.74 5.16 4.10
N LYS A 127 5.60 6.47 3.87
CA LYS A 127 4.44 7.11 3.26
C LYS A 127 4.87 7.98 2.09
N LYS A 128 4.21 7.80 0.93
CA LYS A 128 4.51 8.55 -0.29
C LYS A 128 4.24 10.05 -0.14
N ASP A 129 4.94 10.86 -0.92
CA ASP A 129 4.65 12.29 -1.03
C ASP A 129 3.22 12.52 -1.57
N GLY A 130 2.53 13.52 -1.02
CA GLY A 130 1.16 13.87 -1.35
C GLY A 130 0.07 13.03 -0.67
N ALA A 131 0.42 12.03 0.15
CA ALA A 131 -0.57 11.22 0.86
C ALA A 131 -1.41 12.06 1.84
N SER A 132 -2.64 11.61 2.13
CA SER A 132 -3.49 12.22 3.15
C SER A 132 -3.64 11.34 4.38
N PHE A 133 -3.98 11.97 5.51
CA PHE A 133 -4.30 11.28 6.75
C PHE A 133 -5.48 11.96 7.45
N LYS A 134 -6.22 11.20 8.25
CA LYS A 134 -7.46 11.63 8.92
C LYS A 134 -7.42 11.53 10.44
N THR A 135 -6.42 10.83 10.97
CA THR A 135 -6.15 10.72 12.40
C THR A 135 -5.58 12.02 12.95
N GLU A 136 -5.53 12.14 14.28
CA GLU A 136 -4.93 13.32 14.91
C GLU A 136 -3.45 13.49 14.51
N THR A 137 -2.75 12.37 14.38
CA THR A 137 -1.36 12.31 13.95
C THR A 137 -1.13 11.26 12.87
N LEU A 138 -0.15 11.50 12.00
CA LEU A 138 0.39 10.52 11.05
C LEU A 138 1.79 10.09 11.51
N THR A 139 2.05 8.79 11.55
CA THR A 139 3.42 8.29 11.76
C THR A 139 4.07 7.99 10.42
N VAL A 140 5.23 8.59 10.15
CA VAL A 140 6.07 8.31 8.98
C VAL A 140 7.41 7.79 9.46
N THR A 141 7.79 6.60 8.99
CA THR A 141 9.10 6.01 9.25
C THR A 141 10.06 6.48 8.18
N ILE A 142 11.16 7.12 8.62
CA ILE A 142 12.28 7.48 7.76
C ILE A 142 13.31 6.37 7.89
N THR A 143 13.84 5.88 6.78
CA THR A 143 14.95 4.93 6.74
C THR A 143 16.06 5.50 5.87
N THR A 144 17.28 5.48 6.39
CA THR A 144 18.51 5.87 5.70
C THR A 144 19.45 4.68 5.60
N GLN A 145 20.10 4.51 4.44
CA GLN A 145 21.17 3.55 4.25
C GLN A 145 22.44 4.28 3.83
N ASN A 146 23.61 3.73 4.19
CA ASN A 146 24.94 4.27 3.88
C ASN A 146 25.18 5.73 4.34
N ALA A 147 24.38 6.25 5.25
CA ALA A 147 24.55 7.59 5.81
C ALA A 147 25.36 7.54 7.10
N ASP A 148 26.35 8.42 7.24
CA ASP A 148 27.09 8.61 8.49
C ASP A 148 26.31 9.52 9.46
N SER A 149 25.48 10.41 8.92
CA SER A 149 24.56 11.25 9.69
C SER A 149 23.29 11.54 8.91
N ALA A 150 22.19 11.73 9.63
CA ALA A 150 20.94 12.19 9.04
C ALA A 150 20.20 13.13 9.99
N TYR A 151 19.37 14.00 9.43
CA TYR A 151 18.42 14.80 10.19
C TYR A 151 17.11 14.96 9.43
N TYR A 152 16.04 15.28 10.17
CA TYR A 152 14.78 15.72 9.59
C TYR A 152 14.30 17.02 10.21
N THR A 153 13.39 17.70 9.52
CA THR A 153 12.63 18.85 10.02
C THR A 153 11.16 18.69 9.66
N VAL A 154 10.28 19.14 10.55
CA VAL A 154 8.83 19.25 10.31
C VAL A 154 8.48 20.72 10.12
N ASP A 155 7.81 21.05 9.02
CA ASP A 155 7.41 22.42 8.64
C ASP A 155 8.55 23.45 8.72
N GLY A 156 9.77 23.04 8.35
CA GLY A 156 10.97 23.90 8.41
C GLY A 156 11.43 24.25 9.84
N GLY A 157 10.95 23.53 10.85
CA GLY A 157 11.35 23.67 12.24
C GLY A 157 12.80 23.21 12.53
N SER A 158 13.12 23.03 13.81
CA SER A 158 14.47 22.64 14.24
C SER A 158 14.87 21.25 13.76
N GLN A 159 16.11 21.12 13.28
CA GLN A 159 16.70 19.84 12.87
C GLN A 159 16.72 18.82 14.01
N GLN A 160 16.22 17.61 13.75
CA GLN A 160 16.29 16.46 14.65
C GLN A 160 17.20 15.41 14.03
N SER A 161 18.33 15.12 14.68
CA SER A 161 19.31 14.14 14.18
C SER A 161 18.90 12.71 14.49
N PHE A 162 19.22 11.78 13.59
CA PHE A 162 19.00 10.34 13.77
C PHE A 162 20.02 9.52 12.95
N THR A 163 20.03 8.20 13.16
CA THR A 163 20.87 7.25 12.41
C THR A 163 20.06 6.01 12.05
N GLY A 164 20.19 5.49 10.84
CA GLY A 164 19.49 4.28 10.41
C GLY A 164 18.01 4.54 10.16
N SER A 165 17.16 4.43 11.18
CA SER A 165 15.71 4.62 11.03
C SER A 165 15.10 5.37 12.22
N VAL A 166 14.04 6.14 11.96
CA VAL A 166 13.28 6.87 12.98
C VAL A 166 11.81 6.99 12.58
N ASP A 167 10.92 6.83 13.55
CA ASP A 167 9.49 7.15 13.39
C ASP A 167 9.24 8.62 13.76
N VAL A 168 8.59 9.34 12.85
CA VAL A 168 8.24 10.75 13.04
C VAL A 168 6.72 10.88 13.11
N THR A 169 6.23 11.44 14.21
CA THR A 169 4.82 11.78 14.40
C THR A 169 4.54 13.18 13.86
N LEU A 170 3.69 13.28 12.85
CA LEU A 170 3.30 14.49 12.15
C LEU A 170 1.83 14.83 12.44
N GLY A 171 1.41 16.07 12.17
CA GLY A 171 -0.01 16.39 12.03
C GLY A 171 -0.78 16.79 13.30
N ALA A 172 -0.18 16.65 14.51
CA ALA A 172 -0.86 16.94 15.78
C ALA A 172 -1.40 18.37 15.85
N SER A 173 -0.65 19.35 15.35
CA SER A 173 -1.05 20.76 15.31
C SER A 173 -1.55 21.23 13.93
N THR A 174 -1.64 20.31 12.97
CA THR A 174 -2.08 20.63 11.61
C THR A 174 -3.61 20.69 11.58
N ALA A 175 -4.16 21.77 11.02
CA ALA A 175 -5.60 21.90 10.86
C ALA A 175 -6.11 20.99 9.72
N ILE A 176 -7.37 20.56 9.82
CA ILE A 176 -8.06 19.86 8.72
C ILE A 176 -8.03 20.74 7.46
N GLY A 177 -7.80 20.11 6.30
CA GLY A 177 -7.62 20.76 5.00
C GLY A 177 -6.24 21.38 4.78
N SER A 178 -5.35 21.35 5.78
CA SER A 178 -3.99 21.88 5.68
C SER A 178 -2.96 20.75 5.53
N THR A 179 -1.73 21.12 5.21
CA THR A 179 -0.62 20.19 5.02
C THR A 179 0.43 20.30 6.12
N VAL A 180 1.18 19.21 6.31
CA VAL A 180 2.43 19.15 7.09
C VAL A 180 3.54 18.65 6.16
N THR A 181 4.70 19.31 6.18
CA THR A 181 5.85 18.96 5.34
C THR A 181 6.95 18.35 6.18
N LEU A 182 7.42 17.18 5.75
CA LEU A 182 8.59 16.49 6.28
C LEU A 182 9.75 16.65 5.30
N TYR A 183 10.87 17.19 5.77
CA TYR A 183 12.13 17.25 5.02
C TYR A 183 13.18 16.39 5.72
N VAL A 184 13.98 15.68 4.94
CA VAL A 184 15.03 14.76 5.41
C VAL A 184 16.32 15.01 4.63
N SER A 185 17.45 14.98 5.32
CA SER A 185 18.80 15.02 4.76
C SER A 185 19.62 13.88 5.31
N ALA A 186 20.37 13.18 4.46
CA ALA A 186 21.28 12.11 4.83
C ALA A 186 22.64 12.33 4.14
N THR A 187 23.72 12.23 4.92
CA THR A 187 25.07 12.61 4.50
C THR A 187 26.08 11.54 4.88
N ASN A 188 27.02 11.26 3.97
CA ASN A 188 28.26 10.54 4.23
C ASN A 188 29.42 11.26 3.53
N ASP A 189 30.62 10.68 3.58
CA ASP A 189 31.81 11.23 2.93
C ASP A 189 31.71 11.35 1.39
N ASN A 190 30.81 10.60 0.75
CA ASN A 190 30.62 10.62 -0.70
C ASN A 190 29.56 11.64 -1.16
N GLY A 191 28.69 12.12 -0.27
CA GLY A 191 27.70 13.12 -0.63
C GLY A 191 26.58 13.33 0.37
N THR A 192 25.63 14.19 -0.02
CA THR A 192 24.38 14.44 0.72
C THR A 192 23.19 14.23 -0.21
N VAL A 193 22.22 13.44 0.24
CA VAL A 193 20.92 13.28 -0.41
C VAL A 193 19.82 13.87 0.46
N THR A 194 18.77 14.37 -0.18
CA THR A 194 17.64 15.00 0.51
C THR A 194 16.31 14.48 -0.04
N ALA A 195 15.31 14.38 0.82
CA ALA A 195 13.92 14.07 0.46
C ALA A 195 12.97 15.06 1.12
N SER A 196 11.85 15.35 0.45
CA SER A 196 10.78 16.17 0.99
C SER A 196 9.44 15.52 0.65
N ALA A 197 8.53 15.45 1.63
CA ALA A 197 7.18 14.95 1.44
C ALA A 197 6.17 15.84 2.17
N THR A 198 5.01 16.05 1.55
CA THR A 198 3.90 16.82 2.09
C THR A 198 2.71 15.92 2.31
N TYR A 199 2.10 16.00 3.49
CA TYR A 199 0.95 15.19 3.88
C TYR A 199 -0.24 16.08 4.23
N THR A 200 -1.42 15.77 3.68
CA THR A 200 -2.64 16.57 3.91
C THR A 200 -3.48 15.97 5.03
N LYS A 201 -3.78 16.76 6.08
CA LYS A 201 -4.77 16.35 7.08
C LYS A 201 -6.16 16.55 6.49
N LYS A 202 -6.91 15.48 6.29
CA LYS A 202 -8.32 15.52 5.85
C LYS A 202 -9.23 15.35 7.05
N GLU A 203 -10.50 15.69 6.85
CA GLU A 203 -11.53 15.43 7.84
C GLU A 203 -11.65 13.93 8.05
N ALA A 204 -11.66 13.49 9.32
CA ALA A 204 -12.01 12.11 9.61
C ALA A 204 -13.40 11.85 9.08
N GLY A 205 -13.53 10.84 8.21
CA GLY A 205 -14.85 10.33 7.86
C GLY A 205 -15.51 9.98 9.19
N SER A 206 -16.67 10.56 9.45
CA SER A 206 -17.41 10.17 10.63
C SER A 206 -17.75 8.70 10.47
N ALA A 207 -17.13 7.83 11.28
CA ALA A 207 -17.70 6.52 11.56
C ALA A 207 -19.03 6.80 12.29
N GLY A 208 -20.09 6.99 11.50
CA GLY A 208 -21.38 7.51 11.94
C GLY A 208 -21.39 9.03 12.11
N GLY A 209 -21.79 9.77 11.07
CA GLY A 209 -22.02 11.21 11.18
C GLY A 209 -23.09 11.69 10.22
N ASN A 210 -24.31 11.82 10.74
CA ASN A 210 -25.35 12.82 10.44
C ASN A 210 -25.71 13.23 9.00
N GLY A 211 -25.13 12.63 7.95
CA GLY A 211 -25.88 12.28 6.77
C GLY A 211 -26.65 11.01 7.09
N SER A 212 -27.89 10.87 6.63
CA SER A 212 -28.46 9.53 6.45
C SER A 212 -27.37 8.71 5.74
N ASP A 213 -26.83 7.72 6.42
CA ASP A 213 -25.84 6.76 5.92
C ASP A 213 -26.42 5.84 4.84
N GLY A 214 -27.59 6.20 4.28
CA GLY A 214 -28.43 5.34 3.48
C GLY A 214 -29.02 4.15 4.26
N SER A 215 -28.62 3.91 5.52
CA SER A 215 -28.97 2.72 6.32
C SER A 215 -30.27 2.86 7.09
N THR A 216 -30.88 4.04 7.07
CA THR A 216 -32.30 4.19 7.40
C THR A 216 -33.01 4.88 6.26
N ALA A 217 -33.09 4.22 5.10
CA ALA A 217 -34.33 4.37 4.34
C ALA A 217 -35.44 3.87 5.29
N PRO A 218 -36.45 4.70 5.63
CA PRO A 218 -37.71 4.15 6.10
C PRO A 218 -38.08 3.07 5.09
N ALA A 219 -38.43 1.87 5.55
CA ALA A 219 -38.79 0.77 4.66
C ALA A 219 -39.67 1.32 3.54
N LEU A 220 -39.16 1.30 2.30
CA LEU A 220 -39.95 1.64 1.14
C LEU A 220 -41.07 0.59 1.11
N GLY A 221 -42.29 1.02 1.42
CA GLY A 221 -43.46 0.16 1.58
C GLY A 221 -43.47 -0.81 2.78
N GLY A 222 -42.52 -0.75 3.71
CA GLY A 222 -42.55 -1.60 4.91
C GLY A 222 -41.84 -2.96 4.81
N TYR A 223 -41.33 -3.35 3.63
CA TYR A 223 -40.82 -4.72 3.39
C TYR A 223 -39.29 -4.81 3.30
N TYR A 224 -38.62 -3.82 2.72
CA TYR A 224 -37.15 -3.72 2.76
C TYR A 224 -36.69 -3.05 4.05
N ALA A 225 -35.62 -3.54 4.66
CA ALA A 225 -35.04 -2.89 5.84
C ALA A 225 -33.52 -3.05 5.92
N THR A 226 -32.85 -2.00 6.38
CA THR A 226 -31.49 -2.09 6.89
C THR A 226 -31.55 -1.91 8.40
N ASN A 227 -30.80 -2.73 9.13
CA ASN A 227 -30.81 -2.81 10.60
C ASN A 227 -32.23 -2.88 11.19
N PRO A 228 -33.09 -3.82 10.74
CA PRO A 228 -34.46 -3.92 11.22
C PRO A 228 -34.49 -4.00 12.75
N ASN A 229 -35.43 -3.27 13.37
CA ASN A 229 -35.51 -3.15 14.84
C ASN A 229 -34.23 -2.61 15.52
N GLY A 230 -33.36 -1.91 14.78
CA GLY A 230 -32.07 -1.39 15.28
C GLY A 230 -31.02 -2.47 15.50
N GLN A 231 -31.20 -3.66 14.91
CA GLN A 231 -30.24 -4.76 14.99
C GLN A 231 -29.00 -4.46 14.16
N VAL A 232 -27.83 -4.82 14.67
CA VAL A 232 -26.52 -4.61 14.01
C VAL A 232 -25.70 -5.90 13.99
N GLY A 233 -26.38 -7.04 14.12
CA GLY A 233 -25.77 -8.35 14.37
C GLY A 233 -25.53 -8.61 15.86
N LYS A 234 -24.81 -9.68 16.16
CA LYS A 234 -24.57 -10.14 17.55
C LYS A 234 -23.15 -10.63 17.77
N GLN A 235 -22.60 -10.35 18.95
CA GLN A 235 -21.36 -10.99 19.37
C GLN A 235 -21.62 -12.50 19.62
N ALA A 236 -21.11 -13.35 18.75
CA ALA A 236 -21.21 -14.80 18.80
C ALA A 236 -20.13 -15.43 17.90
N SER A 237 -19.64 -16.61 18.29
CA SER A 237 -18.82 -17.44 17.42
C SER A 237 -19.72 -18.39 16.64
N ILE A 238 -19.55 -18.43 15.33
CA ILE A 238 -20.31 -19.30 14.43
C ILE A 238 -19.42 -20.42 13.91
N THR A 239 -19.96 -21.64 13.89
CA THR A 239 -19.36 -22.77 13.18
C THR A 239 -19.70 -22.66 11.70
N ILE A 240 -18.67 -22.60 10.84
CA ILE A 240 -18.86 -22.58 9.38
C ILE A 240 -19.01 -24.03 8.90
N ASP A 241 -20.24 -24.54 8.92
CA ASP A 241 -20.60 -25.91 8.53
C ASP A 241 -21.90 -26.01 7.69
N GLY A 242 -22.47 -24.88 7.29
CA GLY A 242 -23.73 -24.79 6.53
C GLY A 242 -25.00 -24.96 7.37
N SER A 243 -24.88 -25.19 8.70
CA SER A 243 -26.00 -25.25 9.63
C SER A 243 -26.43 -23.85 10.07
N ILE A 244 -27.74 -23.66 10.23
CA ILE A 244 -28.31 -22.43 10.81
C ILE A 244 -28.37 -22.49 12.35
N SER A 245 -27.91 -23.56 13.00
CA SER A 245 -28.10 -23.79 14.44
C SER A 245 -27.45 -22.74 15.35
N ASP A 246 -26.36 -22.13 14.89
CA ASP A 246 -25.65 -21.08 15.64
C ASP A 246 -26.26 -19.69 15.39
N TRP A 247 -27.18 -19.58 14.43
CA TRP A 247 -27.77 -18.33 13.99
C TRP A 247 -29.20 -18.15 14.54
N ASP A 248 -29.59 -16.90 14.77
CA ASP A 248 -30.94 -16.54 15.19
C ASP A 248 -31.38 -15.19 14.61
N SER A 249 -32.68 -14.87 14.70
CA SER A 249 -33.27 -13.65 14.13
C SER A 249 -32.76 -12.35 14.77
N SER A 250 -32.01 -12.39 15.87
CA SER A 250 -31.38 -11.20 16.44
C SER A 250 -30.11 -10.76 15.68
N MET A 251 -29.63 -11.59 14.76
CA MET A 251 -28.44 -11.33 13.95
C MET A 251 -28.74 -10.63 12.62
N LEU A 252 -30.01 -10.40 12.29
CA LEU A 252 -30.43 -9.79 11.02
C LEU A 252 -29.94 -8.33 10.93
N ILE A 253 -29.31 -7.98 9.80
CA ILE A 253 -28.79 -6.63 9.52
C ILE A 253 -29.33 -6.04 8.22
N ALA A 254 -29.85 -6.85 7.31
CA ALA A 254 -30.62 -6.37 6.17
C ALA A 254 -31.69 -7.38 5.77
N GLN A 255 -32.82 -6.85 5.30
CA GLN A 255 -33.99 -7.58 4.82
C GLN A 255 -34.34 -7.05 3.43
N GLY A 256 -34.34 -7.96 2.45
CA GLY A 256 -34.89 -7.81 1.12
C GLY A 256 -36.31 -8.37 1.04
N VAL A 257 -36.78 -8.62 -0.18
CA VAL A 257 -38.09 -9.23 -0.43
C VAL A 257 -37.93 -10.28 -1.52
N ALA A 258 -38.78 -11.30 -1.54
CA ALA A 258 -38.71 -12.32 -2.57
C ALA A 258 -39.35 -11.85 -3.89
N ASN A 259 -38.99 -12.55 -4.95
CA ASN A 259 -39.50 -12.38 -6.31
C ASN A 259 -39.17 -11.02 -6.93
N ASP A 260 -38.09 -10.34 -6.52
CA ASP A 260 -37.68 -9.03 -7.07
C ASP A 260 -36.39 -9.11 -7.92
N ASP A 261 -35.96 -10.34 -8.24
CA ASP A 261 -34.82 -10.58 -9.10
C ASP A 261 -35.09 -10.29 -10.60
N PRO A 262 -34.05 -10.05 -11.43
CA PRO A 262 -34.22 -9.68 -12.84
C PRO A 262 -35.09 -10.62 -13.68
N ARG A 263 -35.26 -11.89 -13.29
CA ARG A 263 -36.09 -12.85 -14.03
C ARG A 263 -37.55 -12.44 -14.07
N VAL A 264 -38.06 -11.72 -13.07
CA VAL A 264 -39.47 -11.32 -13.02
C VAL A 264 -39.76 -10.07 -13.86
N TYR A 265 -38.76 -9.46 -14.50
CA TYR A 265 -38.91 -8.26 -15.33
C TYR A 265 -38.59 -8.48 -16.80
N ARG A 266 -38.25 -9.71 -17.20
CA ARG A 266 -37.81 -10.03 -18.57
C ARG A 266 -38.72 -11.09 -19.23
N PRO A 267 -38.91 -11.02 -20.55
CA PRO A 267 -39.66 -12.05 -21.26
C PRO A 267 -38.98 -13.41 -21.15
N SER A 268 -39.75 -14.44 -20.80
CA SER A 268 -39.32 -15.84 -20.83
C SER A 268 -38.07 -16.11 -19.99
N SER A 269 -37.87 -15.46 -18.85
CA SER A 269 -36.68 -15.65 -17.99
C SER A 269 -36.91 -16.51 -16.75
N MET A 270 -38.15 -16.87 -16.44
CA MET A 270 -38.46 -17.70 -15.26
C MET A 270 -37.89 -19.13 -15.34
N HIS A 271 -37.35 -19.55 -16.48
CA HIS A 271 -36.60 -20.81 -16.60
C HIS A 271 -35.14 -20.71 -16.12
N GLU A 272 -34.65 -19.51 -15.80
CA GLU A 272 -33.31 -19.25 -15.25
C GLU A 272 -33.30 -19.36 -13.72
N ILE A 273 -32.11 -19.52 -13.14
CA ILE A 273 -31.93 -19.75 -11.69
C ILE A 273 -32.17 -18.45 -10.90
N ALA A 274 -32.88 -18.57 -9.78
CA ALA A 274 -33.11 -17.48 -8.84
C ALA A 274 -31.81 -17.01 -8.19
N ILE A 275 -31.56 -15.70 -8.27
CA ILE A 275 -30.54 -15.00 -7.48
C ILE A 275 -31.26 -13.80 -6.88
N ASP A 276 -31.95 -14.06 -5.79
CA ASP A 276 -32.89 -13.16 -5.14
C ASP A 276 -32.51 -13.04 -3.66
N ASP A 277 -31.73 -12.03 -3.31
CA ASP A 277 -31.17 -11.88 -1.96
C ASP A 277 -32.27 -11.45 -0.97
N TYR A 278 -32.56 -12.30 0.01
CA TYR A 278 -33.68 -12.09 0.91
C TYR A 278 -33.28 -11.50 2.27
N ALA A 279 -32.22 -11.99 2.89
CA ALA A 279 -31.84 -11.55 4.22
C ALA A 279 -30.33 -11.65 4.41
N LEU A 280 -29.76 -10.73 5.19
CA LEU A 280 -28.34 -10.74 5.58
C LEU A 280 -28.22 -10.69 7.09
N TYR A 281 -27.42 -11.59 7.64
CA TYR A 281 -27.16 -11.75 9.06
C TYR A 281 -25.68 -11.54 9.34
N ALA A 282 -25.38 -10.95 10.50
CA ALA A 282 -24.01 -10.75 10.97
C ALA A 282 -23.82 -11.21 12.42
N ALA A 283 -22.68 -11.84 12.65
CA ALA A 283 -22.16 -12.11 13.98
C ALA A 283 -20.66 -11.85 14.04
N TRP A 284 -20.11 -11.65 15.23
CA TRP A 284 -18.67 -11.45 15.39
C TRP A 284 -18.14 -12.03 16.69
N ASP A 285 -16.88 -12.41 16.70
CA ASP A 285 -16.10 -12.64 17.91
C ASP A 285 -14.81 -11.81 17.92
N ASN A 286 -13.86 -12.16 18.79
CA ASN A 286 -12.61 -11.40 18.89
C ASN A 286 -11.67 -11.58 17.68
N THR A 287 -11.97 -12.54 16.80
CA THR A 287 -11.09 -12.97 15.70
C THR A 287 -11.77 -12.83 14.35
N ASN A 288 -13.07 -13.12 14.26
CA ASN A 288 -13.79 -13.28 13.00
C ASN A 288 -15.04 -12.41 12.94
N LEU A 289 -15.31 -11.92 11.73
CA LEU A 289 -16.63 -11.51 11.28
C LEU A 289 -17.28 -12.71 10.59
N TYR A 290 -18.55 -12.96 10.91
CA TYR A 290 -19.37 -14.00 10.31
C TYR A 290 -20.52 -13.35 9.58
N LEU A 291 -20.74 -13.76 8.33
CA LEU A 291 -21.86 -13.33 7.51
C LEU A 291 -22.60 -14.57 7.00
N MET A 292 -23.92 -14.48 6.98
CA MET A 292 -24.80 -15.44 6.33
C MET A 292 -25.87 -14.65 5.59
N TRP A 293 -26.17 -15.05 4.36
CA TRP A 293 -27.28 -14.47 3.61
C TRP A 293 -28.19 -15.55 3.08
N GLU A 294 -29.48 -15.24 3.01
CA GLU A 294 -30.52 -16.09 2.47
C GLU A 294 -30.85 -15.64 1.06
N VAL A 295 -31.10 -16.61 0.18
CA VAL A 295 -31.52 -16.38 -1.20
C VAL A 295 -32.88 -17.03 -1.38
N ALA A 296 -33.87 -16.28 -1.86
CA ALA A 296 -35.21 -16.75 -2.10
C ALA A 296 -35.34 -17.45 -3.46
N ASN A 297 -36.20 -18.46 -3.52
CA ASN A 297 -36.60 -19.08 -4.78
C ASN A 297 -38.08 -19.47 -4.72
N VAL A 298 -38.95 -18.56 -5.17
CA VAL A 298 -40.42 -18.72 -5.16
C VAL A 298 -40.97 -19.26 -6.49
N GLN A 299 -40.12 -19.93 -7.26
CA GLN A 299 -40.43 -20.41 -8.60
C GLN A 299 -41.65 -21.34 -8.65
N ASP A 300 -41.84 -22.16 -7.62
CA ASP A 300 -42.94 -23.11 -7.49
C ASP A 300 -44.30 -22.41 -7.30
N ALA A 301 -44.30 -21.22 -6.68
CA ALA A 301 -45.49 -20.39 -6.57
C ALA A 301 -45.77 -19.59 -7.85
N ILE A 302 -44.75 -18.92 -8.40
CA ILE A 302 -44.94 -17.90 -9.45
C ILE A 302 -44.95 -18.47 -10.87
N ALA A 303 -44.13 -19.50 -11.14
CA ALA A 303 -44.05 -20.11 -12.46
C ALA A 303 -43.76 -21.62 -12.34
N PRO A 304 -44.71 -22.41 -11.80
CA PRO A 304 -44.53 -23.84 -11.51
C PRO A 304 -44.23 -24.71 -12.73
N MET A 305 -44.50 -24.22 -13.95
CA MET A 305 -44.23 -24.94 -15.19
C MET A 305 -42.75 -24.87 -15.60
N ASP A 306 -42.02 -23.88 -15.12
CA ASP A 306 -40.59 -23.71 -15.37
C ASP A 306 -39.80 -24.44 -14.27
N ASN A 307 -39.53 -25.72 -14.48
CA ASN A 307 -39.02 -26.64 -13.46
C ASN A 307 -37.49 -26.65 -13.29
N PHE A 308 -36.75 -25.99 -14.18
CA PHE A 308 -35.28 -25.97 -14.13
C PHE A 308 -34.76 -25.36 -12.81
N PRO A 309 -35.26 -24.20 -12.34
CA PRO A 309 -34.81 -23.61 -11.07
C PRO A 309 -35.21 -24.43 -9.84
N LEU A 310 -36.28 -25.23 -9.94
CA LEU A 310 -36.72 -26.12 -8.86
C LEU A 310 -35.87 -27.37 -8.73
N THR A 311 -35.32 -27.86 -9.85
CA THR A 311 -34.55 -29.10 -9.89
C THR A 311 -33.04 -28.88 -9.74
N GLN A 312 -32.55 -27.66 -9.99
CA GLN A 312 -31.13 -27.31 -9.91
C GLN A 312 -30.85 -25.98 -9.19
N GLY A 313 -31.76 -25.47 -8.35
CA GLY A 313 -31.67 -24.13 -7.75
C GLY A 313 -30.53 -23.88 -6.75
N ASN A 314 -29.67 -24.86 -6.47
CA ASN A 314 -28.56 -24.68 -5.54
C ASN A 314 -27.45 -23.84 -6.19
N LEU A 315 -27.16 -22.64 -5.69
CA LEU A 315 -26.17 -21.75 -6.32
C LEU A 315 -24.73 -22.27 -6.27
N TRP A 316 -24.39 -23.13 -5.30
CA TRP A 316 -23.03 -23.64 -5.10
C TRP A 316 -22.57 -24.71 -6.09
N ILE A 317 -23.41 -25.12 -7.03
CA ILE A 317 -22.96 -25.95 -8.17
C ILE A 317 -22.58 -25.11 -9.40
N TYR A 318 -22.88 -23.80 -9.39
CA TYR A 318 -22.58 -22.87 -10.48
C TYR A 318 -21.35 -22.02 -10.17
N ASN A 319 -20.71 -21.49 -11.21
CA ASN A 319 -19.57 -20.58 -11.07
C ASN A 319 -20.03 -19.13 -11.22
N LEU A 320 -20.85 -18.64 -10.28
CA LEU A 320 -21.37 -17.28 -10.31
C LEU A 320 -20.50 -16.36 -9.44
N PRO A 321 -20.11 -15.18 -9.90
CA PRO A 321 -19.31 -14.25 -9.11
C PRO A 321 -20.16 -13.58 -8.02
N VAL A 322 -19.62 -13.51 -6.80
CA VAL A 322 -20.19 -12.79 -5.66
C VAL A 322 -19.18 -11.75 -5.21
N PHE A 323 -19.68 -10.53 -4.94
CA PHE A 323 -18.90 -9.40 -4.46
C PHE A 323 -19.50 -8.86 -3.18
N MET A 324 -18.72 -8.82 -2.10
CA MET A 324 -19.07 -8.16 -0.86
C MET A 324 -18.19 -6.92 -0.69
N TYR A 325 -18.81 -5.78 -0.43
CA TYR A 325 -18.15 -4.48 -0.30
C TYR A 325 -18.18 -4.04 1.15
N PHE A 326 -17.04 -3.61 1.67
CA PHE A 326 -16.89 -3.24 3.07
C PHE A 326 -16.25 -1.86 3.23
N SER A 327 -16.73 -1.15 4.25
CA SER A 327 -16.01 -0.04 4.86
C SER A 327 -15.46 -0.49 6.20
N ILE A 328 -14.16 -0.77 6.26
CA ILE A 328 -13.47 -1.31 7.44
C ILE A 328 -12.50 -0.28 8.02
N ASP A 329 -11.71 0.37 7.17
CA ASP A 329 -10.71 1.36 7.62
C ASP A 329 -11.29 2.78 7.53
N PRO A 330 -11.68 3.42 8.65
CA PRO A 330 -12.26 4.76 8.63
C PRO A 330 -11.27 5.84 8.17
N SER A 331 -9.97 5.52 8.07
CA SER A 331 -8.96 6.44 7.56
C SER A 331 -8.86 6.44 6.04
N ILE A 332 -9.44 5.44 5.35
CA ILE A 332 -9.42 5.30 3.90
C ILE A 332 -10.80 5.67 3.33
N GLU A 333 -10.80 6.57 2.35
CA GLU A 333 -11.97 6.88 1.56
C GLU A 333 -11.78 6.29 0.17
N GLY A 334 -12.63 5.34 -0.23
CA GLY A 334 -12.56 4.68 -1.53
C GLY A 334 -13.95 4.48 -2.13
N ASP A 335 -13.96 4.18 -3.42
CA ASP A 335 -15.16 3.98 -4.25
C ASP A 335 -15.25 2.55 -4.80
N GLY A 336 -14.40 1.65 -4.30
CA GLY A 336 -14.33 0.25 -4.75
C GLY A 336 -13.68 0.06 -6.12
N THR A 337 -13.17 1.12 -6.76
CA THR A 337 -12.49 1.03 -8.06
C THR A 337 -10.99 0.76 -7.89
N VAL A 338 -10.40 0.12 -8.89
CA VAL A 338 -8.95 -0.10 -8.97
C VAL A 338 -8.26 1.12 -9.59
N THR A 339 -6.92 1.18 -9.62
CA THR A 339 -6.15 2.34 -10.15
C THR A 339 -6.52 2.74 -11.59
N SER A 340 -6.96 1.80 -12.42
CA SER A 340 -7.41 2.09 -13.80
C SER A 340 -8.80 2.74 -13.88
N GLY A 341 -9.53 2.82 -12.76
CA GLY A 341 -10.94 3.23 -12.70
C GLY A 341 -11.93 2.09 -12.98
N ALA A 342 -11.46 0.88 -13.28
CA ALA A 342 -12.31 -0.31 -13.40
C ALA A 342 -12.73 -0.85 -12.02
N THR A 343 -13.54 -1.90 -12.00
CA THR A 343 -13.95 -2.59 -10.77
C THR A 343 -13.27 -3.96 -10.67
N VAL A 344 -13.29 -4.56 -9.48
CA VAL A 344 -12.79 -5.93 -9.27
C VAL A 344 -13.49 -6.89 -10.23
N TRP A 345 -12.69 -7.70 -10.95
CA TRP A 345 -13.16 -8.66 -11.97
C TRP A 345 -13.98 -8.02 -13.11
N ASP A 346 -13.77 -6.73 -13.38
CA ASP A 346 -14.55 -5.97 -14.38
C ASP A 346 -16.08 -6.09 -14.17
N SER A 347 -16.51 -6.22 -12.90
CA SER A 347 -17.91 -6.43 -12.53
C SER A 347 -18.87 -5.33 -13.00
N GLY A 348 -18.37 -4.11 -13.20
CA GLY A 348 -19.17 -2.92 -13.47
C GLY A 348 -19.97 -2.39 -12.27
N ILE A 349 -19.84 -2.99 -11.09
CA ILE A 349 -20.57 -2.60 -9.88
C ILE A 349 -19.90 -1.37 -9.25
N THR A 350 -20.66 -0.28 -9.14
CA THR A 350 -20.27 0.96 -8.47
C THR A 350 -21.30 1.26 -7.38
N LEU A 351 -20.83 1.76 -6.23
CA LEU A 351 -21.66 2.03 -5.06
C LEU A 351 -21.39 3.47 -4.60
N ASP A 352 -22.43 4.15 -4.14
CA ASP A 352 -22.33 5.50 -3.56
C ASP A 352 -21.88 5.50 -2.09
N ALA A 353 -21.42 4.34 -1.59
CA ALA A 353 -20.91 4.17 -0.24
C ALA A 353 -19.37 4.22 -0.21
N ASN A 354 -18.79 4.56 0.95
CA ASN A 354 -17.36 4.43 1.15
C ASN A 354 -16.94 2.95 1.12
N ILE A 355 -16.04 2.59 0.21
CA ILE A 355 -15.54 1.22 0.08
C ILE A 355 -14.00 1.23 0.14
N ASP A 356 -13.44 0.59 1.16
CA ASP A 356 -11.99 0.36 1.27
C ASP A 356 -11.61 -1.13 1.13
N THR A 357 -12.58 -2.04 1.19
CA THR A 357 -12.30 -3.48 1.08
C THR A 357 -13.37 -4.17 0.22
N VAL A 358 -12.93 -5.04 -0.70
CA VAL A 358 -13.81 -5.85 -1.56
C VAL A 358 -13.44 -7.31 -1.39
N VAL A 359 -14.42 -8.16 -1.10
CA VAL A 359 -14.27 -9.62 -1.12
C VAL A 359 -14.94 -10.17 -2.36
N ALA A 360 -14.21 -10.94 -3.17
CA ALA A 360 -14.75 -11.57 -4.38
C ALA A 360 -14.50 -13.08 -4.38
N PHE A 361 -15.52 -13.84 -4.75
CA PHE A 361 -15.48 -15.31 -4.83
C PHE A 361 -16.52 -15.82 -5.83
N SER A 362 -16.43 -17.10 -6.18
CA SER A 362 -17.51 -17.77 -6.91
C SER A 362 -18.36 -18.65 -6.00
N THR A 363 -19.65 -18.79 -6.32
CA THR A 363 -20.61 -19.53 -5.50
C THR A 363 -20.24 -20.99 -5.30
N ASN A 364 -19.54 -21.65 -6.25
CA ASN A 364 -19.03 -23.01 -6.09
C ASN A 364 -17.61 -23.11 -5.49
N GLY A 365 -17.03 -21.98 -5.06
CA GLY A 365 -15.68 -21.93 -4.49
C GLY A 365 -14.53 -22.18 -5.47
N SER A 366 -14.79 -22.24 -6.78
CA SER A 366 -13.73 -22.46 -7.79
C SER A 366 -12.80 -21.27 -7.98
N ASN A 367 -13.21 -20.07 -7.54
CA ASN A 367 -12.43 -18.85 -7.58
C ASN A 367 -12.60 -18.06 -6.27
N GLY A 368 -11.50 -17.60 -5.67
CA GLY A 368 -11.52 -16.95 -4.36
C GLY A 368 -11.77 -17.91 -3.19
N PRO A 369 -12.16 -17.39 -2.00
CA PRO A 369 -12.38 -15.98 -1.72
C PRO A 369 -11.09 -15.18 -1.68
N PHE A 370 -11.08 -14.05 -2.39
CA PHE A 370 -10.00 -13.06 -2.35
C PHE A 370 -10.47 -11.83 -1.59
N VAL A 371 -9.54 -11.18 -0.88
CA VAL A 371 -9.76 -9.91 -0.19
C VAL A 371 -8.87 -8.88 -0.86
N TYR A 372 -9.48 -7.84 -1.43
CA TYR A 372 -8.79 -6.72 -2.03
C TYR A 372 -8.98 -5.48 -1.17
N LYS A 373 -7.89 -4.80 -0.83
CA LYS A 373 -7.90 -3.60 0.01
C LYS A 373 -7.52 -2.38 -0.80
N ALA A 374 -8.09 -1.24 -0.44
CA ALA A 374 -7.72 0.05 -0.96
C ALA A 374 -6.33 0.46 -0.44
N ASP A 375 -5.60 1.18 -1.29
CA ASP A 375 -4.39 1.90 -0.90
C ASP A 375 -4.72 3.25 -0.23
N ASP A 376 -3.67 4.00 0.12
CA ASP A 376 -3.80 5.34 0.73
C ASP A 376 -4.52 6.37 -0.21
N ASP A 377 -4.73 6.05 -1.49
CA ASP A 377 -5.49 6.86 -2.45
C ASP A 377 -6.95 6.42 -2.59
N GLY A 378 -7.39 5.40 -1.85
CA GLY A 378 -8.76 4.89 -1.93
C GLY A 378 -9.00 3.95 -3.11
N LYS A 379 -7.94 3.45 -3.76
CA LYS A 379 -8.06 2.55 -4.92
C LYS A 379 -7.72 1.12 -4.55
N ILE A 380 -8.60 0.21 -4.94
CA ILE A 380 -8.47 -1.22 -4.68
C ILE A 380 -7.22 -1.77 -5.37
N VAL A 381 -6.31 -2.35 -4.58
CA VAL A 381 -5.06 -2.93 -5.06
C VAL A 381 -5.33 -4.31 -5.67
N TYR A 382 -5.44 -4.34 -6.99
CA TYR A 382 -5.76 -5.53 -7.78
C TYR A 382 -4.51 -6.32 -8.19
N ASN A 383 -3.64 -6.68 -7.24
CA ASN A 383 -2.46 -7.51 -7.51
C ASN A 383 -2.26 -8.66 -6.50
N GLU A 384 -3.06 -8.70 -5.43
CA GLU A 384 -2.95 -9.73 -4.39
C GLU A 384 -3.86 -10.92 -4.71
N THR A 385 -3.42 -11.81 -5.60
CA THR A 385 -4.11 -13.07 -5.95
C THR A 385 -4.00 -14.16 -4.86
N ARG A 386 -4.01 -13.77 -3.58
CA ARG A 386 -3.91 -14.74 -2.48
C ARG A 386 -5.30 -15.16 -2.05
N HIS A 387 -5.60 -16.45 -2.16
CA HIS A 387 -6.73 -17.04 -1.44
C HIS A 387 -6.65 -16.60 0.03
N SER A 388 -7.73 -16.02 0.52
CA SER A 388 -7.88 -15.66 1.92
C SER A 388 -8.12 -16.91 2.77
N ASN A 389 -8.09 -16.75 4.09
CA ASN A 389 -8.50 -17.76 5.05
C ASN A 389 -10.02 -17.75 5.31
N ILE A 390 -10.81 -17.03 4.49
CA ILE A 390 -12.27 -17.04 4.58
C ILE A 390 -12.77 -18.45 4.25
N LYS A 391 -13.70 -18.93 5.08
CA LYS A 391 -14.39 -20.20 4.87
C LYS A 391 -15.79 -19.93 4.36
N LEU A 392 -16.23 -20.72 3.39
CA LEU A 392 -17.57 -20.70 2.83
C LEU A 392 -18.19 -22.07 2.99
N GLU A 393 -19.45 -22.10 3.41
CA GLU A 393 -20.29 -23.28 3.45
C GLU A 393 -21.72 -22.90 3.05
N TRP A 394 -22.52 -23.89 2.67
CA TRP A 394 -23.88 -23.68 2.15
C TRP A 394 -24.88 -24.58 2.86
N GLY A 395 -26.12 -24.12 2.95
CA GLY A 395 -27.22 -24.86 3.56
C GLY A 395 -28.53 -24.68 2.81
N ASN A 396 -29.50 -25.57 3.08
CA ASN A 396 -30.87 -25.52 2.54
C ASN A 396 -31.86 -25.24 3.68
N SER A 397 -31.59 -24.22 4.49
CA SER A 397 -32.41 -23.84 5.64
C SER A 397 -32.48 -22.33 5.76
N THR A 398 -33.56 -21.83 6.35
CA THR A 398 -33.82 -20.40 6.55
C THR A 398 -34.14 -20.12 8.02
N ILE A 399 -33.73 -18.96 8.49
CA ILE A 399 -34.10 -18.37 9.77
C ILE A 399 -35.40 -17.57 9.63
N SER A 400 -35.58 -16.94 8.46
CA SER A 400 -36.78 -16.19 8.12
C SER A 400 -38.03 -17.05 8.29
N GLN A 401 -39.01 -16.51 9.01
CA GLN A 401 -40.28 -17.21 9.30
C GLN A 401 -41.38 -16.86 8.29
N GLU A 402 -41.22 -15.72 7.64
CA GLU A 402 -42.07 -15.19 6.57
C GLU A 402 -41.15 -14.95 5.38
N LEU A 403 -41.70 -15.08 4.17
CA LEU A 403 -41.04 -14.83 2.90
C LEU A 403 -41.87 -13.81 2.11
N TRP A 404 -41.91 -12.58 2.60
CA TRP A 404 -42.60 -11.48 1.92
C TRP A 404 -41.99 -11.19 0.56
N GLY A 405 -42.84 -11.06 -0.44
CA GLY A 405 -42.47 -10.64 -1.79
C GLY A 405 -43.67 -10.12 -2.56
N ILE A 406 -43.47 -9.79 -3.83
CA ILE A 406 -44.55 -9.31 -4.69
C ILE A 406 -45.04 -10.50 -5.49
N ASP A 407 -46.34 -10.80 -5.42
CA ASP A 407 -47.02 -11.78 -6.25
C ASP A 407 -46.86 -11.41 -7.74
N GLU A 408 -47.08 -12.38 -8.62
CA GLU A 408 -46.97 -12.21 -10.07
C GLU A 408 -45.54 -12.03 -10.63
N GLY A 409 -45.38 -12.19 -11.95
CA GLY A 409 -44.09 -12.08 -12.65
C GLY A 409 -44.28 -11.68 -14.12
N TYR A 410 -43.22 -11.28 -14.81
CA TYR A 410 -43.30 -10.87 -16.22
C TYR A 410 -43.60 -12.04 -17.17
N GLY A 411 -44.57 -11.83 -18.07
CA GLY A 411 -45.09 -12.80 -19.04
C GLY A 411 -46.46 -12.36 -19.58
N HIS A 412 -47.10 -13.12 -20.49
CA HIS A 412 -48.38 -12.78 -21.17
C HIS A 412 -49.51 -12.27 -20.24
N TYR A 413 -49.44 -12.48 -18.93
CA TYR A 413 -50.58 -12.35 -18.02
C TYR A 413 -50.51 -11.20 -17.00
N ASN A 414 -49.34 -10.69 -16.58
CA ASN A 414 -49.28 -10.01 -15.27
C ASN A 414 -48.48 -8.68 -15.17
N ASN A 415 -48.32 -7.89 -16.25
CA ASN A 415 -47.96 -6.45 -16.24
C ASN A 415 -46.86 -5.88 -15.29
N ARG A 416 -45.98 -6.71 -14.70
CA ARG A 416 -45.00 -6.31 -13.68
C ARG A 416 -43.95 -5.32 -14.19
N THR A 417 -43.61 -4.34 -13.36
CA THR A 417 -42.62 -3.30 -13.64
C THR A 417 -41.61 -3.16 -12.51
N PRO A 418 -40.36 -2.71 -12.77
CA PRO A 418 -39.39 -2.47 -11.70
C PRO A 418 -39.89 -1.52 -10.59
N ASP A 419 -40.76 -0.57 -10.93
CA ASP A 419 -41.34 0.39 -9.99
C ASP A 419 -42.21 -0.29 -8.91
N ASP A 420 -42.70 -1.51 -9.14
CA ASP A 420 -43.53 -2.25 -8.18
C ASP A 420 -42.77 -2.55 -6.87
N THR A 421 -41.44 -2.66 -6.91
CA THR A 421 -40.58 -2.82 -5.71
C THR A 421 -40.69 -1.66 -4.73
N LEU A 422 -41.15 -0.50 -5.19
CA LEU A 422 -41.26 0.72 -4.39
C LEU A 422 -42.72 1.10 -4.12
N ALA A 423 -43.68 0.33 -4.62
CA ALA A 423 -45.09 0.68 -4.61
C ALA A 423 -45.86 -0.07 -3.52
N ASP A 424 -46.45 0.67 -2.58
CA ASP A 424 -47.39 0.12 -1.59
C ASP A 424 -48.61 -0.55 -2.23
N SER A 425 -48.92 -0.19 -3.49
CA SER A 425 -50.02 -0.75 -4.26
C SER A 425 -49.69 -2.07 -4.97
N ALA A 426 -48.43 -2.53 -4.92
CA ALA A 426 -48.07 -3.82 -5.47
C ALA A 426 -48.73 -4.96 -4.68
N THR A 427 -48.84 -6.13 -5.29
CA THR A 427 -49.49 -7.30 -4.70
C THR A 427 -48.55 -8.01 -3.72
N TRP A 428 -48.27 -7.39 -2.58
CA TRP A 428 -47.42 -7.97 -1.54
C TRP A 428 -48.07 -9.20 -0.90
N ILE A 429 -47.36 -10.33 -0.87
CA ILE A 429 -47.78 -11.61 -0.27
C ILE A 429 -46.64 -12.25 0.53
N ASP A 430 -46.99 -13.17 1.42
CA ASP A 430 -46.09 -14.09 2.09
C ASP A 430 -46.16 -15.44 1.37
N PHE A 431 -45.03 -15.92 0.84
CA PHE A 431 -44.95 -17.05 -0.10
C PHE A 431 -45.03 -18.44 0.55
#